data_AF-A0A7Z6XH34-F1
#
_entry.id   AF-A0A7Z6XH34-F1
#
_cell.length_a   1.000
_cell.length_b   1.000
_cell.length_c   1.000
_cell.angle_alpha   90.00
_cell.angle_beta   90.00
_cell.angle_gamma   90.00
#
_symmetry.space_group_name_H-M   'P 1'
#
loop_
_entity.id
_entity.type
_entity.pdbx_description
1 polymer ?
#
loop_
_entity_poly.entity_id
_entity_poly.type
_entity_poly.pdbx_seq_one_letter_code
_entity_poly.pdbx_strand_id
1 'polypeptide(L)'
;MRNGSQGAADAAALAAAQRARTEMGPGFIASLRGNTLELFLGSTFAPPCADAGRLASANGADTRACYPEHGYLRDRITVEVEGRKSVDSSVIPGTQNTFAKAKATALIEFRCPNWKAVDANSDGVPELFIFTCSNGRVVEIVPASPPPWSTVSKILFDVRLVDQ
;
A
#
# COMPACT_ATOMS: atom_id res chain seq x y z
N MET A 1 4.06 6.15 26.98
CA MET A 1 2.99 6.10 25.94
C MET A 1 3.48 6.22 24.49
N ARG A 2 4.80 6.30 24.22
CA ARG A 2 5.36 6.19 22.85
C ARG A 2 4.91 4.92 22.10
N ASN A 3 4.80 3.79 22.80
CA ASN A 3 4.47 2.51 22.16
C ASN A 3 3.01 2.45 21.63
N GLY A 4 2.08 3.19 22.24
CA GLY A 4 0.67 3.19 21.81
C GLY A 4 0.44 4.02 20.54
N SER A 5 0.98 5.24 20.48
CA SER A 5 0.89 6.08 19.28
C SER A 5 1.65 5.47 18.09
N GLN A 6 2.79 4.82 18.32
CA GLN A 6 3.52 4.13 17.25
C GLN A 6 2.71 2.96 16.70
N GLY A 7 2.15 2.10 17.55
CA GLY A 7 1.27 1.02 17.10
C GLY A 7 0.06 1.51 16.32
N ALA A 8 -0.50 2.67 16.70
CA ALA A 8 -1.58 3.30 15.95
C ALA A 8 -1.13 3.78 14.55
N ALA A 9 0.06 4.39 14.44
CA ALA A 9 0.64 4.81 13.17
C ALA A 9 0.91 3.59 12.26
N ASP A 10 1.54 2.55 12.81
CA ASP A 10 1.88 1.31 12.11
C ASP A 10 0.63 0.63 11.54
N ALA A 11 -0.43 0.49 12.36
CA ALA A 11 -1.70 -0.07 11.94
C ALA A 11 -2.38 0.78 10.84
N ALA A 12 -2.32 2.11 10.96
CA ALA A 12 -2.91 3.02 9.99
C ALA A 12 -2.18 2.98 8.64
N ALA A 13 -0.84 3.00 8.65
CA ALA A 13 -0.03 2.92 7.43
C ALA A 13 -0.22 1.58 6.71
N LEU A 14 -0.21 0.46 7.45
CA LEU A 14 -0.48 -0.86 6.88
C LEU A 14 -1.89 -0.95 6.29
N ALA A 15 -2.90 -0.42 6.97
CA ALA A 15 -4.27 -0.44 6.46
C ALA A 15 -4.41 0.34 5.15
N ALA A 16 -3.82 1.53 5.07
CA ALA A 16 -3.82 2.29 3.82
C ALA A 16 -3.11 1.53 2.70
N ALA A 17 -1.94 0.97 2.95
CA ALA A 17 -1.19 0.24 1.92
C ALA A 17 -1.91 -1.04 1.46
N GLN A 18 -2.49 -1.80 2.39
CA GLN A 18 -3.31 -2.98 2.08
C GLN A 18 -4.56 -2.62 1.26
N ARG A 19 -5.19 -1.48 1.59
CA ARG A 19 -6.33 -0.99 0.85
C ARG A 19 -5.94 -0.55 -0.56
N ALA A 20 -4.82 0.16 -0.71
CA ALA A 20 -4.32 0.58 -2.02
C ALA A 20 -4.05 -0.64 -2.92
N ARG A 21 -3.39 -1.68 -2.39
CA ARG A 21 -3.20 -2.96 -3.11
C ARG A 21 -4.54 -3.60 -3.53
N THR A 22 -5.56 -3.51 -2.69
CA THR A 22 -6.90 -4.03 -3.02
C THR A 22 -7.53 -3.24 -4.17
N GLU A 23 -7.41 -1.92 -4.16
CA GLU A 23 -8.00 -1.01 -5.14
C GLU A 23 -7.27 -0.96 -6.49
N MET A 24 -6.00 -1.37 -6.54
CA MET A 24 -5.21 -1.45 -7.78
C MET A 24 -5.76 -2.46 -8.80
N GLY A 25 -6.55 -3.45 -8.39
CA GLY A 25 -6.93 -4.59 -9.23
C GLY A 25 -7.60 -4.24 -10.55
N PRO A 26 -8.69 -3.46 -10.56
CA PRO A 26 -9.33 -3.04 -11.80
C PRO A 26 -8.37 -2.32 -12.76
N GLY A 27 -7.57 -1.38 -12.25
CA GLY A 27 -6.61 -0.62 -13.06
C GLY A 27 -5.49 -1.51 -13.60
N PHE A 28 -4.96 -2.42 -12.79
CA PHE A 28 -3.94 -3.38 -13.20
C PHE A 28 -4.44 -4.27 -14.33
N ILE A 29 -5.62 -4.88 -14.19
CA ILE A 29 -6.21 -5.74 -15.24
C ILE A 29 -6.50 -4.96 -16.52
N ALA A 30 -6.99 -3.72 -16.41
CA ALA A 30 -7.19 -2.85 -17.57
C ALA A 30 -5.87 -2.56 -18.27
N SER A 31 -4.78 -2.34 -17.53
CA SER A 31 -3.45 -2.09 -18.10
C SER A 31 -2.90 -3.29 -18.88
N LEU A 32 -3.20 -4.52 -18.46
CA LEU A 32 -2.79 -5.71 -19.21
C LEU A 32 -3.52 -5.79 -20.55
N ARG A 33 -4.84 -5.55 -20.55
CA ARG A 33 -5.66 -5.56 -21.77
C ARG A 33 -5.28 -4.47 -22.76
N GLY A 34 -4.85 -3.31 -22.25
CA GLY A 34 -4.39 -2.19 -23.07
C GLY A 34 -2.91 -2.24 -23.43
N ASN A 35 -2.16 -3.26 -22.98
CA ASN A 35 -0.69 -3.30 -23.09
C ASN A 35 0.00 -2.03 -22.53
N THR A 36 -0.53 -1.48 -21.44
CA THR A 36 -0.09 -0.24 -20.78
C THR A 36 0.40 -0.48 -19.35
N LEU A 37 0.86 -1.69 -19.03
CA LEU A 37 1.32 -2.06 -17.69
C LEU A 37 2.43 -1.13 -17.16
N GLU A 38 3.39 -0.75 -18.01
CA GLU A 38 4.46 0.17 -17.64
C GLU A 38 3.92 1.53 -17.17
N LEU A 39 2.93 2.07 -17.90
CA LEU A 39 2.27 3.33 -17.54
C LEU A 39 1.51 3.19 -16.22
N PHE A 40 0.85 2.06 -16.00
CA PHE A 40 0.16 1.78 -14.74
C PHE A 40 1.13 1.75 -13.56
N LEU A 41 2.26 1.04 -13.70
CA LEU A 41 3.28 0.92 -12.65
C LEU A 41 4.02 2.25 -12.36
N GLY A 42 4.06 3.15 -13.34
CA GLY A 42 4.58 4.51 -13.17
C GLY A 42 3.54 5.55 -12.75
N SER A 43 2.26 5.16 -12.61
CA SER A 43 1.19 6.11 -12.30
C SER A 43 1.08 6.41 -10.80
N THR A 44 0.57 7.60 -10.49
CA THR A 44 0.25 7.99 -9.13
C THR A 44 -1.10 7.39 -8.72
N PHE A 45 -1.29 7.15 -7.43
CA PHE A 45 -2.57 6.74 -6.86
C PHE A 45 -2.94 7.62 -5.68
N ALA A 46 -4.25 7.79 -5.44
CA ALA A 46 -4.74 8.44 -4.24
C ALA A 46 -4.60 7.47 -3.06
N PRO A 47 -3.98 7.89 -1.94
CA PRO A 47 -3.88 7.03 -0.76
C PRO A 47 -5.27 6.83 -0.15
N PRO A 48 -5.64 5.60 0.24
CA PRO A 48 -6.93 5.33 0.87
C PRO A 48 -6.90 5.71 2.36
N CYS A 49 -6.83 7.02 2.62
CA CYS A 49 -6.65 7.58 3.96
C CYS A 49 -7.85 7.34 4.90
N ALA A 50 -9.02 6.99 4.37
CA ALA A 50 -10.16 6.58 5.17
C ALA A 50 -9.85 5.32 6.00
N ASP A 51 -9.15 4.34 5.41
CA ASP A 51 -8.76 3.11 6.11
C ASP A 51 -7.65 3.39 7.14
N ALA A 52 -6.71 4.30 6.85
CA ALA A 52 -5.75 4.79 7.84
C ALA A 52 -6.46 5.43 9.04
N GLY A 53 -7.42 6.34 8.81
CA GLY A 53 -8.20 7.00 9.85
C GLY A 53 -8.97 6.03 10.73
N ARG A 54 -9.60 5.03 10.12
CA ARG A 54 -10.31 3.97 10.85
C ARG A 54 -9.38 3.20 11.78
N LEU A 55 -8.20 2.79 11.31
CA LEU A 55 -7.26 2.03 12.13
C LEU A 55 -6.53 2.88 13.18
N ALA A 56 -6.18 4.13 12.86
CA ALA A 56 -5.66 5.06 13.87
C ALA A 56 -6.67 5.24 15.01
N SER A 57 -7.94 5.47 14.66
CA SER A 57 -9.02 5.67 15.62
C SER A 57 -9.27 4.46 16.51
N ALA A 58 -9.25 3.25 15.93
CA ALA A 58 -9.36 1.99 16.66
C ALA A 58 -8.20 1.78 17.65
N ASN A 59 -7.04 2.40 17.39
CA ASN A 59 -5.85 2.35 18.24
C ASN A 59 -5.67 3.62 19.10
N GLY A 60 -6.73 4.42 19.27
CA GLY A 60 -6.72 5.55 20.20
C GLY A 60 -5.92 6.77 19.72
N ALA A 61 -5.78 6.94 18.40
CA ALA A 61 -5.14 8.09 17.79
C ALA A 61 -6.01 8.70 16.68
N ASP A 62 -5.77 9.96 16.37
CA ASP A 62 -6.38 10.66 15.24
C ASP A 62 -5.35 10.84 14.13
N THR A 63 -5.73 10.53 12.90
CA THR A 63 -4.87 10.79 11.73
C THR A 63 -4.72 12.29 11.53
N ARG A 64 -3.47 12.75 11.42
CA ARG A 64 -3.10 14.14 11.15
C ARG A 64 -2.71 14.35 9.69
N ALA A 65 -1.99 13.38 9.12
CA ALA A 65 -1.63 13.38 7.72
C ALA A 65 -1.65 11.95 7.17
N CYS A 66 -1.95 11.83 5.88
CA CYS A 66 -1.84 10.60 5.14
C CYS A 66 -1.58 10.96 3.68
N TYR A 67 -0.45 10.51 3.15
CA TYR A 67 0.01 10.93 1.83
C TYR A 67 0.82 9.82 1.15
N PRO A 68 0.75 9.72 -0.20
CA PRO A 68 1.55 8.76 -0.94
C PRO A 68 2.92 9.36 -1.25
N GLU A 69 3.92 8.50 -1.42
CA GLU A 69 5.20 8.85 -2.03
C GLU A 69 5.42 7.86 -3.18
N HIS A 70 5.45 8.38 -4.40
CA HIS A 70 5.58 7.57 -5.60
C HIS A 70 7.03 7.12 -5.78
N GLY A 71 7.21 5.81 -5.93
CA GLY A 71 8.54 5.20 -5.88
C GLY A 71 8.90 4.31 -7.04
N TYR A 72 8.04 4.23 -8.09
CA TYR A 72 8.12 3.33 -9.24
C TYR A 72 8.40 1.87 -8.83
N LEU A 73 7.37 1.01 -8.86
CA LEU A 73 7.39 -0.33 -8.27
C LEU A 73 7.54 -0.37 -6.73
N ARG A 74 7.84 0.75 -6.08
CA ARG A 74 8.15 0.85 -4.65
C ARG A 74 7.42 2.02 -4.00
N ASP A 75 6.13 2.10 -4.24
CA ASP A 75 5.29 3.17 -3.69
C ASP A 75 5.18 3.09 -2.17
N ARG A 76 5.06 4.24 -1.53
CA ARG A 76 4.92 4.32 -0.07
C ARG A 76 3.68 5.10 0.30
N ILE A 77 3.15 4.80 1.48
CA ILE A 77 2.14 5.62 2.13
C ILE A 77 2.65 5.92 3.53
N THR A 78 2.80 7.21 3.80
CA THR A 78 3.12 7.71 5.13
C THR A 78 1.82 8.11 5.83
N VAL A 79 1.68 7.73 7.10
CA VAL A 79 0.61 8.20 7.97
C VAL A 79 1.20 8.80 9.24
N GLU A 80 0.72 10.00 9.59
CA GLU A 80 1.01 10.67 10.85
C GLU A 80 -0.23 10.66 11.72
N VAL A 81 -0.06 10.37 13.01
CA VAL A 81 -1.13 10.28 13.98
C VAL A 81 -0.79 11.06 15.24
N GLU A 82 -1.83 11.46 15.97
CA GLU A 82 -1.73 12.04 17.31
C GLU A 82 -2.58 11.22 18.28
N GLY A 83 -1.96 10.70 19.34
CA GLY A 83 -2.66 9.92 20.35
C GLY A 83 -3.66 10.78 21.13
N ARG A 84 -4.78 10.19 21.54
CA ARG A 84 -5.84 10.88 22.32
C ARG A 84 -5.56 10.98 23.82
N LYS A 85 -4.47 10.39 24.29
CA LYS A 85 -4.04 10.43 25.70
C LYS A 85 -2.81 11.33 25.81
N SER A 86 -2.78 12.19 26.83
CA SER A 86 -1.62 13.04 27.12
C SER A 86 -0.40 12.18 27.42
N VAL A 87 0.82 12.63 27.08
CA VAL A 87 2.07 11.90 27.40
C VAL A 87 2.37 11.87 28.90
N ASP A 88 1.91 12.89 29.62
CA ASP A 88 2.03 13.03 31.07
C ASP A 88 0.65 12.90 31.71
N SER A 89 0.33 11.71 32.21
CA SER A 89 -0.69 11.55 33.27
C SER A 89 -0.04 11.47 34.65
N SER A 90 1.19 11.97 34.82
CA SER A 90 1.98 11.80 36.04
C SER A 90 2.47 13.14 36.60
N VAL A 91 1.80 13.58 37.67
CA VAL A 91 2.32 14.34 38.83
C VAL A 91 2.74 15.81 38.66
N ILE A 92 2.84 16.40 37.46
CA ILE A 92 3.17 17.84 37.34
C ILE A 92 1.95 18.68 36.90
N PRO A 93 1.42 19.59 37.75
CA PRO A 93 0.42 20.57 37.34
C PRO A 93 0.99 21.49 36.25
N GLY A 94 0.50 21.35 35.01
CA GLY A 94 0.88 22.25 33.90
C GLY A 94 1.09 21.59 32.53
N THR A 95 1.26 20.26 32.45
CA THR A 95 1.54 19.55 31.17
C THR A 95 0.33 18.81 30.57
N GLN A 96 -0.89 19.18 30.97
CA GLN A 96 -2.13 18.44 30.65
C GLN A 96 -2.50 18.36 29.15
N ASN A 97 -1.80 19.07 28.26
CA ASN A 97 -2.18 19.22 26.84
C ASN A 97 -1.15 18.69 25.82
N THR A 98 -0.11 17.97 26.23
CA THR A 98 0.86 17.40 25.28
C THR A 98 0.40 15.99 24.84
N PHE A 99 0.10 15.82 23.56
CA PHE A 99 -0.28 14.53 22.98
C PHE A 99 0.89 13.88 22.22
N ALA A 100 0.98 12.55 22.27
CA ALA A 100 2.04 11.81 21.58
C ALA A 100 1.77 11.73 20.08
N LYS A 101 2.65 12.35 19.29
CA LYS A 101 2.67 12.20 17.82
C LYS A 101 3.52 11.00 17.41
N ALA A 102 3.10 10.31 16.37
CA ALA A 102 3.83 9.20 15.75
C ALA A 102 3.63 9.19 14.24
N LYS A 103 4.57 8.56 13.53
CA LYS A 103 4.55 8.42 12.08
C LYS A 103 4.97 7.00 11.73
N ALA A 104 4.37 6.46 10.67
CA ALA A 104 4.79 5.21 10.08
C ALA A 104 4.64 5.26 8.56
N THR A 105 5.55 4.59 7.88
CA THR A 105 5.52 4.44 6.43
C THR A 105 5.33 2.97 6.08
N ALA A 106 4.36 2.69 5.20
CA ALA A 106 4.17 1.38 4.60
C ALA A 106 4.58 1.42 3.13
N LEU A 107 5.37 0.44 2.70
CA LEU A 107 5.78 0.20 1.32
C LEU A 107 4.80 -0.76 0.64
N ILE A 108 4.43 -0.43 -0.60
CA ILE A 108 3.75 -1.29 -1.57
C ILE A 108 4.78 -1.61 -2.66
N GLU A 109 5.33 -2.82 -2.63
CA GLU A 109 6.43 -3.21 -3.52
C GLU A 109 5.93 -4.20 -4.58
N PHE A 110 6.04 -3.85 -5.86
CA PHE A 110 5.83 -4.77 -6.96
C PHE A 110 7.01 -5.73 -7.07
N ARG A 111 6.78 -7.00 -6.73
CA ARG A 111 7.81 -8.03 -6.57
C ARG A 111 8.20 -8.74 -7.87
N CYS A 112 7.53 -8.44 -8.97
CA CYS A 112 7.68 -9.18 -10.23
C CYS A 112 8.07 -8.27 -11.39
N PRO A 113 9.22 -7.59 -11.29
CA PRO A 113 9.64 -6.54 -12.24
C PRO A 113 9.99 -7.08 -13.63
N ASN A 114 10.18 -8.38 -13.78
CA ASN A 114 10.48 -8.99 -15.07
C ASN A 114 9.19 -9.61 -15.62
N TRP A 115 8.47 -8.90 -16.49
CA TRP A 115 7.31 -9.46 -17.16
C TRP A 115 7.50 -9.54 -18.67
N LYS A 116 6.79 -10.48 -19.28
CA LYS A 116 6.70 -10.66 -20.73
C LYS A 116 5.24 -10.70 -21.14
N ALA A 117 4.90 -9.93 -22.15
CA ALA A 117 3.63 -10.03 -22.84
C ALA A 117 3.78 -10.99 -24.04
N VAL A 118 2.84 -11.89 -24.21
CA VAL A 118 2.73 -12.79 -25.37
C VAL A 118 1.51 -12.35 -26.15
N ASP A 119 1.78 -11.86 -27.35
CA ASP A 119 0.80 -11.50 -28.37
C ASP A 119 0.97 -12.50 -29.53
N ALA A 120 0.23 -13.61 -29.45
CA ALA A 120 0.39 -14.77 -30.31
C ALA A 120 -0.14 -14.51 -31.73
N ASN A 121 -1.15 -13.66 -31.85
CA ASN A 121 -1.78 -13.33 -33.13
C ASN A 121 -1.22 -12.02 -33.75
N SER A 122 -0.38 -11.27 -33.01
CA SER A 122 0.21 -10.00 -33.41
C SER A 122 -0.79 -8.88 -33.70
N ASP A 123 -1.91 -8.85 -32.98
CA ASP A 123 -2.94 -7.80 -33.08
C ASP A 123 -2.70 -6.59 -32.14
N GLY A 124 -1.65 -6.66 -31.33
CA GLY A 124 -1.28 -5.63 -30.35
C GLY A 124 -1.90 -5.82 -28.97
N VAL A 125 -2.71 -6.87 -28.76
CA VAL A 125 -3.38 -7.20 -27.50
C VAL A 125 -2.83 -8.52 -26.95
N PRO A 126 -2.00 -8.48 -25.90
CA PRO A 126 -1.40 -9.70 -25.37
C PRO A 126 -2.45 -10.65 -24.78
N GLU A 127 -2.45 -11.92 -25.19
CA GLU A 127 -3.31 -12.96 -24.63
C GLU A 127 -2.77 -13.51 -23.31
N LEU A 128 -1.47 -13.35 -23.04
CA LEU A 128 -0.83 -13.83 -21.83
C LEU A 128 0.26 -12.87 -21.34
N PHE A 129 0.24 -12.60 -20.03
CA PHE A 129 1.37 -12.00 -19.33
C PHE A 129 2.04 -13.02 -18.42
N ILE A 130 3.36 -13.10 -18.50
CA ILE A 130 4.20 -13.95 -17.66
C ILE A 130 5.02 -13.02 -16.77
N PHE A 131 4.81 -13.10 -15.46
CA PHE A 131 5.53 -12.32 -14.45
C PHE A 131 6.54 -13.20 -13.72
N THR A 132 7.80 -12.80 -13.71
CA THR A 132 8.87 -13.45 -12.96
C THR A 132 9.23 -12.59 -11.76
N CYS A 133 8.96 -13.13 -10.57
CA CYS A 133 9.19 -12.47 -9.30
C CYS A 133 10.65 -12.60 -8.84
N SER A 134 11.12 -11.65 -8.03
CA SER A 134 12.50 -11.63 -7.53
C SER A 134 12.88 -12.87 -6.72
N ASN A 135 11.90 -13.62 -6.21
CA ASN A 135 12.09 -14.90 -5.54
C ASN A 135 12.00 -16.12 -6.47
N GLY A 136 12.00 -15.91 -7.79
CA GLY A 136 11.90 -16.97 -8.81
C GLY A 136 10.48 -17.48 -9.07
N ARG A 137 9.47 -17.01 -8.33
CA ARG A 137 8.07 -17.40 -8.58
C ARG A 137 7.61 -16.84 -9.93
N VAL A 138 6.94 -17.68 -10.72
CA VAL A 138 6.30 -17.29 -11.96
C VAL A 138 4.79 -17.18 -11.76
N VAL A 139 4.17 -16.15 -12.34
CA VAL A 139 2.73 -15.94 -12.36
C VAL A 139 2.30 -15.68 -13.79
N GLU A 140 1.30 -16.43 -14.25
CA GLU A 140 0.68 -16.26 -15.54
C GLU A 140 -0.69 -15.60 -15.39
N ILE A 141 -0.95 -14.60 -16.21
CA ILE A 141 -2.23 -13.89 -16.23
C ILE A 141 -2.73 -13.79 -17.66
N VAL A 142 -3.87 -14.42 -17.94
CA VAL A 142 -4.64 -14.24 -19.17
C VAL A 142 -5.56 -13.03 -18.98
N PRO A 143 -5.36 -11.90 -19.66
CA PRO A 143 -6.14 -10.67 -19.39
C PRO A 143 -7.64 -10.81 -19.66
N ALA A 144 -8.03 -11.71 -20.57
CA ALA A 144 -9.43 -12.04 -20.87
C ALA A 144 -10.11 -12.85 -19.75
N SER A 145 -9.34 -13.62 -18.98
CA SER A 145 -9.84 -14.45 -17.88
C SER A 145 -8.85 -14.43 -16.70
N PRO A 146 -8.69 -13.27 -16.04
CA PRO A 146 -7.67 -13.12 -15.02
C PRO A 146 -8.02 -13.93 -13.76
N PRO A 147 -7.01 -14.41 -13.02
CA PRO A 147 -7.24 -15.03 -11.73
C PRO A 147 -7.82 -14.02 -10.72
N PRO A 148 -8.43 -14.48 -9.61
CA PRO A 148 -8.95 -13.59 -8.59
C PRO A 148 -7.88 -12.61 -8.06
N TRP A 149 -8.19 -11.31 -8.10
CA TRP A 149 -7.26 -10.26 -7.68
C TRP A 149 -6.76 -10.44 -6.24
N SER A 150 -7.64 -10.88 -5.35
CA SER A 150 -7.34 -11.13 -3.93
C SER A 150 -6.20 -12.16 -3.71
N THR A 151 -6.01 -13.06 -4.67
CA THR A 151 -4.93 -14.05 -4.67
C THR A 151 -3.68 -13.48 -5.35
N VAL A 152 -3.82 -12.98 -6.58
CA VAL A 152 -2.67 -12.57 -7.39
C VAL A 152 -1.97 -11.33 -6.84
N SER A 153 -2.72 -10.39 -6.25
CA SER A 153 -2.18 -9.17 -5.65
C SER A 153 -1.18 -9.46 -4.53
N LYS A 154 -1.40 -10.50 -3.72
CA LYS A 154 -0.46 -10.92 -2.66
C LYS A 154 0.81 -11.58 -3.21
N ILE A 155 0.77 -12.00 -4.48
CA ILE A 155 1.93 -12.55 -5.18
C ILE A 155 2.72 -11.41 -5.83
N LEU A 156 2.03 -10.51 -6.52
CA LEU A 156 2.63 -9.41 -7.25
C LEU A 156 3.09 -8.26 -6.35
N PHE A 157 2.37 -7.97 -5.26
CA PHE A 157 2.62 -6.82 -4.40
C PHE A 157 2.84 -7.23 -2.95
N ASP A 158 4.01 -6.87 -2.42
CA ASP A 158 4.30 -6.88 -1.00
C ASP A 158 3.74 -5.65 -0.30
N VAL A 159 3.31 -5.81 0.95
CA VAL A 159 2.95 -4.67 1.81
C VAL A 159 3.62 -4.85 3.17
N ARG A 160 4.45 -3.89 3.58
CA ARG A 160 5.19 -3.94 4.85
C ARG A 160 5.55 -2.55 5.35
N LEU A 161 5.81 -2.43 6.65
CA LEU A 161 6.40 -1.23 7.24
C LEU A 161 7.89 -1.11 6.85
N VAL A 162 8.38 0.13 6.76
CA VAL A 162 9.78 0.42 6.40
C VAL A 162 10.54 1.29 7.40
N ASP A 163 9.86 1.84 8.40
CA ASP A 163 10.46 2.70 9.44
C ASP A 163 10.62 1.96 10.79
N GLN A 164 10.86 0.65 10.76
CA GLN A 164 10.98 -0.21 11.94
C GLN A 164 12.39 -0.15 12.54
#